data_AF-A0A9E4R9X0-F1
#
_entry.id   AF-A0A9E4R9X0-F1
#
_cell.length_a   1.000
_cell.length_b   1.000
_cell.length_c   1.000
_cell.angle_alpha   90.00
_cell.angle_beta   90.00
_cell.angle_gamma   90.00
#
_symmetry.space_group_name_H-M   'P 1'
#
loop_
_entity.id
_entity.type
_entity.pdbx_description
1 polymer ?
#
loop_
_entity_poly.entity_id
_entity_poly.type
_entity_poly.pdbx_seq_one_letter_code
_entity_poly.pdbx_strand_id
1 'polypeptide(L)'
;MTNKIDDRGRQVGGDGAEVEEEYEIEPLEVPAAISVHDLAELMMTTPVEVIKEFMRNGHMFAINDVVEHDIVTKIAPAFGFEVLSL
;
A
#
# COMPACT_ATOMS: atom_id res chain seq x y z
N MET A 1 54.32 -23.25 -15.41
CA MET A 1 53.76 -22.42 -16.51
C MET A 1 53.15 -23.33 -17.56
N THR A 2 51.87 -23.14 -17.91
CA THR A 2 51.36 -22.99 -19.29
C THR A 2 49.84 -22.91 -19.22
N ASN A 3 49.36 -21.71 -19.53
CA ASN A 3 47.95 -21.40 -19.74
C ASN A 3 47.51 -22.02 -21.08
N LYS A 4 46.33 -22.63 -21.15
CA LYS A 4 45.61 -22.83 -22.40
C LYS A 4 44.18 -22.31 -22.21
N ILE A 5 43.91 -21.24 -22.94
CA ILE A 5 42.61 -20.60 -23.09
C ILE A 5 41.84 -21.43 -24.12
N ASP A 6 40.57 -21.74 -23.86
CA ASP A 6 39.62 -22.08 -24.92
C ASP A 6 38.36 -21.23 -24.77
N ASP A 7 38.17 -20.42 -25.80
CA ASP A 7 37.00 -19.65 -26.19
C ASP A 7 35.74 -20.53 -26.31
N ARG A 8 34.62 -20.10 -25.71
CA ARG A 8 33.32 -19.83 -26.39
C ARG A 8 32.13 -19.86 -25.43
N GLY A 9 31.57 -18.66 -25.25
CA GLY A 9 30.15 -18.34 -25.43
C GLY A 9 29.08 -19.27 -24.84
N ARG A 10 28.39 -18.77 -23.82
CA ARG A 10 26.92 -18.73 -23.79
C ARG A 10 26.47 -17.66 -22.80
N GLN A 11 25.95 -16.57 -23.33
CA GLN A 11 25.14 -15.62 -22.59
C GLN A 11 23.72 -16.18 -22.49
N VAL A 12 23.22 -16.33 -21.26
CA VAL A 12 21.81 -16.36 -20.86
C VAL A 12 21.85 -15.92 -19.39
N GLY A 13 21.24 -14.85 -18.93
CA GLY A 13 19.95 -14.29 -19.29
C GLY A 13 19.13 -14.29 -18.00
N GLY A 14 18.85 -13.11 -17.47
CA GLY A 14 18.08 -12.96 -16.24
C GLY A 14 18.29 -11.60 -15.58
N ASP A 15 18.22 -10.52 -16.34
CA ASP A 15 17.88 -9.22 -15.79
C ASP A 15 16.43 -9.35 -15.28
N GLY A 16 16.30 -9.65 -14.00
CA GLY A 16 15.06 -9.47 -13.26
C GLY A 16 14.81 -7.99 -13.16
N ALA A 17 14.23 -7.41 -14.21
CA ALA A 17 13.65 -6.08 -14.13
C ALA A 17 12.50 -6.17 -13.12
N GLU A 18 12.76 -5.70 -11.90
CA GLU A 18 11.73 -5.32 -10.95
C GLU A 18 10.88 -4.28 -11.67
N VAL A 19 9.70 -4.70 -12.12
CA VAL A 19 8.67 -3.79 -12.59
C VAL A 19 8.22 -3.01 -11.37
N GLU A 20 8.78 -1.82 -11.20
CA GLU A 20 8.19 -0.78 -10.37
C GLU A 20 6.85 -0.43 -11.04
N GLU A 21 5.78 -1.13 -10.65
CA GLU A 21 4.44 -0.69 -10.98
C GLU A 21 4.23 0.64 -10.27
N GLU A 22 4.27 1.72 -11.06
CA GLU A 22 3.90 3.05 -10.60
C GLU A 22 2.39 3.02 -10.32
N TYR A 23 2.02 2.66 -9.08
CA TYR A 23 0.64 2.73 -8.63
C TYR A 23 0.22 4.19 -8.61
N GLU A 24 -0.67 4.57 -9.52
CA GLU A 24 -1.31 5.89 -9.51
C GLU A 24 -2.10 6.02 -8.20
N ILE A 25 -1.64 6.90 -7.32
CA ILE A 25 -2.29 7.11 -6.01
C ILE A 25 -3.59 7.88 -6.25
N GLU A 26 -4.73 7.30 -5.86
CA GLU A 26 -6.04 7.91 -6.05
C GLU A 26 -6.35 8.91 -4.91
N PRO A 27 -6.80 10.15 -5.21
CA PRO A 27 -7.19 11.10 -4.17
C PRO A 27 -8.51 10.67 -3.51
N LEU A 28 -8.53 10.73 -2.18
CA LEU A 28 -9.68 10.31 -1.36
C LEU A 28 -10.23 11.49 -0.55
N GLU A 29 -11.49 11.82 -0.77
CA GLU A 29 -12.22 12.81 0.02
C GLU A 29 -12.79 12.15 1.28
N VAL A 30 -12.21 12.46 2.43
CA VAL A 30 -12.63 11.94 3.74
C VAL A 30 -13.20 13.10 4.57
N PRO A 31 -14.37 12.96 5.21
CA PRO A 31 -14.89 13.97 6.13
C PRO A 31 -14.01 14.09 7.38
N ALA A 32 -14.24 15.13 8.21
CA ALA A 32 -13.49 15.34 9.45
C ALA A 32 -13.49 14.12 10.40
N ALA A 33 -14.57 13.34 10.37
CA ALA A 33 -14.68 12.07 11.07
C ALA A 33 -15.56 11.09 10.28
N ILE A 34 -15.19 9.80 10.25
CA ILE A 34 -15.87 8.73 9.51
C ILE A 34 -15.87 7.44 10.34
N SER A 35 -16.87 6.57 10.17
CA SER A 35 -16.83 5.25 10.81
C SER A 35 -15.85 4.31 10.09
N VAL A 36 -15.28 3.33 10.79
CA VAL A 36 -14.42 2.31 10.16
C VAL A 36 -15.16 1.55 9.04
N HIS A 37 -16.45 1.28 9.24
CA HIS A 37 -17.31 0.69 8.23
C HIS A 37 -17.36 1.53 6.95
N ASP A 38 -17.74 2.80 7.07
CA ASP A 38 -17.94 3.68 5.91
C ASP A 38 -16.61 4.02 5.22
N LEU A 39 -15.51 4.09 5.99
CA LEU A 39 -14.17 4.24 5.44
C LEU A 39 -13.79 3.04 4.55
N ALA A 40 -14.16 1.83 4.96
CA ALA A 40 -13.91 0.64 4.15
C ALA A 40 -14.72 0.64 2.85
N GLU A 41 -15.98 1.09 2.90
CA GLU A 41 -16.79 1.29 1.70
C GLU A 41 -16.16 2.33 0.76
N LEU A 42 -15.68 3.45 1.31
CA LEU A 42 -15.04 4.52 0.56
C LEU A 42 -13.75 4.06 -0.13
N MET A 43 -12.96 3.22 0.55
CA MET A 43 -11.72 2.62 0.03
C MET A 43 -11.95 1.32 -0.77
N MET A 44 -13.21 0.97 -1.05
CA MET A 44 -13.58 -0.26 -1.78
C MET A 44 -12.94 -1.54 -1.21
N THR A 45 -12.84 -1.61 0.11
CA THR A 45 -12.24 -2.72 0.86
C THR A 45 -13.19 -3.26 1.94
N THR A 46 -12.73 -4.20 2.76
CA THR A 46 -13.52 -4.71 3.89
C THR A 46 -13.15 -4.01 5.19
N PRO A 47 -14.10 -3.82 6.13
CA PRO A 47 -13.79 -3.25 7.44
C PRO A 47 -12.70 -4.01 8.19
N VAL A 48 -12.58 -5.32 7.97
CA VAL A 48 -11.54 -6.16 8.57
C VAL A 48 -10.14 -5.75 8.08
N GLU A 49 -9.97 -5.42 6.81
CA GLU A 49 -8.67 -4.96 6.30
C GLU A 49 -8.31 -3.57 6.83
N VAL A 50 -9.28 -2.67 6.94
CA VAL A 50 -9.08 -1.35 7.56
C VAL A 50 -8.67 -1.49 9.04
N ILE A 51 -9.37 -2.35 9.80
CA ILE A 51 -9.02 -2.64 11.20
C ILE A 51 -7.61 -3.22 11.31
N LYS A 52 -7.22 -4.15 10.42
CA LYS A 52 -5.85 -4.70 10.40
C LYS A 52 -4.82 -3.61 10.15
N GLU A 53 -5.08 -2.67 9.24
CA GLU A 53 -4.16 -1.58 8.96
C GLU A 53 -4.04 -0.62 10.14
N PHE A 54 -5.16 -0.30 10.82
CA PHE A 54 -5.10 0.43 12.07
C PHE A 54 -4.26 -0.29 13.13
N MET A 55 -4.41 -1.61 13.28
CA MET A 55 -3.63 -2.40 14.23
C MET A 55 -2.13 -2.37 13.91
N ARG A 56 -1.74 -2.41 12.62
CA ARG A 56 -0.34 -2.27 12.18
C ARG A 56 0.25 -0.91 12.57
N ASN A 57 -0.59 0.12 12.60
CA ASN A 57 -0.25 1.49 13.02
C ASN A 57 -0.41 1.74 14.53
N GLY A 58 -0.68 0.68 15.33
CA GLY A 58 -0.80 0.78 16.79
C GLY A 58 -2.14 1.31 17.28
N HIS A 59 -3.14 1.44 16.40
CA HIS A 59 -4.49 1.85 16.74
C HIS A 59 -5.44 0.65 16.76
N MET A 60 -6.31 0.59 17.78
CA MET A 60 -7.31 -0.46 17.89
C MET A 60 -8.69 0.16 17.77
N PHE A 61 -9.39 -0.16 16.69
CA PHE A 61 -10.75 0.29 16.42
C PHE A 61 -11.67 -0.90 16.11
N ALA A 62 -12.93 -0.78 16.49
CA ALA A 62 -14.02 -1.65 16.08
C ALA A 62 -14.71 -1.12 14.82
N ILE A 63 -15.53 -1.96 14.18
CA ILE A 63 -16.21 -1.65 12.92
C ILE A 63 -17.07 -0.37 12.95
N ASN A 64 -17.70 -0.07 14.08
CA ASN A 64 -18.57 1.09 14.25
C ASN A 64 -17.87 2.26 14.94
N ASP A 65 -16.57 2.15 15.23
CA ASP A 65 -15.83 3.24 15.83
C ASP A 65 -15.63 4.35 14.81
N VAL A 66 -15.67 5.59 15.30
CA VAL A 66 -15.46 6.79 14.50
C VAL A 66 -13.99 7.19 14.59
N VAL A 67 -13.37 7.45 13.45
CA VAL A 67 -11.96 7.85 13.31
C VAL A 67 -11.86 9.25 12.71
N GLU A 68 -10.87 10.01 13.17
CA GLU A 68 -10.60 11.36 12.67
C GLU A 68 -9.79 11.32 11.37
N HIS A 69 -9.99 12.33 10.52
CA HIS A 69 -9.30 12.52 9.23
C HIS A 69 -7.77 12.31 9.31
N ASP A 70 -7.12 12.88 10.32
CA ASP A 70 -5.66 12.77 10.53
C ASP A 70 -5.19 11.33 10.74
N ILE A 71 -6.05 10.48 11.31
CA ILE A 71 -5.75 9.06 11.53
C ILE A 71 -5.94 8.27 10.24
N VAL A 72 -6.96 8.61 9.45
CA VAL A 72 -7.20 8.00 8.13
C VAL A 72 -6.06 8.29 7.17
N THR A 73 -5.52 9.52 7.19
CA THR A 73 -4.39 9.95 6.34
C THR A 73 -3.16 9.05 6.49
N LYS A 74 -2.97 8.43 7.66
CA LYS A 74 -1.82 7.55 7.92
C LYS A 74 -1.97 6.15 7.30
N ILE A 75 -3.20 5.67 7.15
CA ILE A 75 -3.46 4.30 6.68
C ILE A 75 -3.86 4.25 5.20
N ALA A 76 -4.42 5.33 4.65
CA ALA A 76 -4.90 5.39 3.27
C ALA A 76 -3.86 5.02 2.20
N PRO A 77 -2.55 5.38 2.34
CA PRO A 77 -1.55 4.98 1.37
C PRO A 77 -1.36 3.47 1.24
N ALA A 78 -1.64 2.70 2.31
CA ALA A 78 -1.57 1.24 2.25
C ALA A 78 -2.67 0.62 1.35
N PHE A 79 -3.70 1.39 1.02
CA PHE A 79 -4.79 1.03 0.14
C PHE A 79 -4.70 1.69 -1.23
N GLY A 80 -3.61 2.42 -1.52
CA GLY A 80 -3.43 3.13 -2.80
C GLY A 80 -4.11 4.49 -2.85
N PHE A 81 -4.50 5.06 -1.71
CA PHE A 81 -5.17 6.35 -1.63
C PHE A 81 -4.33 7.44 -0.95
N GLU A 82 -4.51 8.68 -1.36
CA GLU A 82 -4.03 9.87 -0.66
C GLU A 82 -5.22 10.67 -0.15
N VAL A 83 -5.29 10.88 1.17
CA VAL A 83 -6.37 11.69 1.75
C VAL A 83 -6.13 13.16 1.45
N LEU A 84 -7.09 13.81 0.81
CA LEU A 84 -7.04 15.23 0.56
C LEU A 84 -7.14 16.00 1.88
N SER A 85 -6.23 16.96 2.07
CA SER A 85 -6.31 17.90 3.21
C SER A 85 -7.51 18.83 3.02
N LEU A 86 -8.34 18.97 4.06
CA LEU A 86 -9.50 19.87 4.11
C LEU A 86 -9.11 21.35 4.28
#